data_AF-W1Y1W2-F1
#
_entry.id   AF-W1Y1W2-F1
#
_cell.length_a   1.000
_cell.length_b   1.000
_cell.length_c   1.000
_cell.angle_alpha   90.00
_cell.angle_beta   90.00
_cell.angle_gamma   90.00
#
_symmetry.space_group_name_H-M   'P 1'
#
loop_
_entity.id
_entity.type
_entity.pdbx_description
1 polymer ?
#
loop_
_entity_poly.entity_id
_entity_poly.type
_entity_poly.pdbx_seq_one_letter_code
_entity_poly.pdbx_strand_id
1 'polypeptide(L)' 'SGRSGSGKSVALRALEDMGFYCVDNLPVVLLPDLARTLADREISAAVSIDVRNMPESPEIFEQAMSNLPDAFSPQLLFLD' A
#
# COMPACT_ATOMS: atom_id res chain seq x y z
N SER A 1 10.54 16.62 -11.11
CA SER A 1 10.58 15.44 -12.00
C SER A 1 10.09 14.22 -11.24
N GLY A 2 8.78 13.99 -11.21
CA GLY A 2 8.22 12.85 -10.47
C GLY A 2 8.51 11.54 -11.21
N ARG A 3 9.57 10.83 -10.81
CA ARG A 3 9.77 9.36 -10.78
C ARG A 3 9.02 8.44 -11.77
N SER A 4 8.72 8.86 -13.00
CA SER A 4 8.07 8.02 -14.03
C SER A 4 8.93 6.84 -14.55
N GLY A 5 10.01 6.48 -13.86
CA GLY A 5 10.92 5.40 -14.28
C GLY A 5 10.58 4.02 -13.73
N SER A 6 10.05 3.93 -12.50
CA SER A 6 9.95 2.64 -11.79
C SER A 6 8.70 1.82 -12.10
N GLY A 7 7.81 2.33 -12.95
CA GLY A 7 6.55 1.65 -13.25
C GLY A 7 5.49 1.74 -12.14
N LYS A 8 5.74 2.44 -11.01
CA LYS A 8 4.77 2.56 -9.90
C LYS A 8 3.40 3.08 -10.35
N SER A 9 3.38 4.18 -11.10
CA SER A 9 2.12 4.75 -11.62
C SER A 9 1.45 3.84 -12.64
N VAL A 10 2.23 3.09 -13.42
CA VAL A 10 1.68 2.12 -14.40
C VAL A 10 1.06 0.93 -13.68
N ALA A 11 1.72 0.41 -12.64
CA ALA A 11 1.23 -0.69 -11.83
C ALA A 11 -0.06 -0.31 -11.08
N LEU A 12 -0.09 0.85 -10.42
CA LEU A 12 -1.31 1.35 -9.77
C LEU A 12 -2.44 1.55 -10.78
N ARG A 13 -2.17 2.14 -11.94
CA ARG A 13 -3.18 2.32 -13.00
C ARG A 13 -3.77 0.98 -13.46
N ALA A 14 -2.92 -0.02 -13.66
CA ALA A 14 -3.39 -1.36 -14.05
C ALA A 14 -4.28 -2.00 -12.96
N LEU A 15 -3.96 -1.78 -11.69
CA LEU A 15 -4.78 -2.27 -10.57
C LEU A 15 -6.09 -1.48 -10.43
N GLU A 16 -6.09 -0.17 -10.68
CA GLU A 16 -7.31 0.65 -10.78
C GLU A 16 -8.24 0.12 -11.87
N ASP A 17 -7.69 -0.18 -13.05
CA ASP A 17 -8.44 -0.73 -14.18
C ASP A 17 -9.02 -2.13 -13.86
N MET A 18 -8.40 -2.87 -12.94
CA MET A 18 -8.89 -4.16 -12.41
C MET A 18 -9.91 -4.02 -11.27
N GLY A 19 -10.24 -2.78 -10.86
CA GLY A 19 -11.25 -2.49 -9.85
C GLY A 19 -10.72 -2.35 -8.41
N PHE A 20 -9.39 -2.27 -8.22
CA PHE A 20 -8.81 -2.02 -6.91
C PHE A 20 -8.93 -0.54 -6.53
N TYR A 21 -9.27 -0.27 -5.27
CA TYR A 21 -9.12 1.05 -4.68
C TYR A 21 -7.63 1.37 -4.51
N CYS A 22 -7.12 2.31 -5.29
CA CYS A 22 -5.68 2.59 -5.31
C CYS A 22 -5.33 3.80 -4.46
N VAL A 23 -4.29 3.64 -3.63
CA VAL A 23 -3.73 4.73 -2.83
C VAL A 23 -2.26 4.89 -3.18
N ASP A 24 -1.90 6.08 -3.65
CA ASP A 24 -0.52 6.42 -3.97
C ASP A 24 0.17 7.08 -2.77
N ASN A 25 1.44 6.73 -2.54
CA ASN A 25 2.34 7.40 -1.61
C ASN A 25 1.85 7.43 -0.15
N LEU A 26 1.24 6.34 0.32
CA LEU A 26 0.78 6.25 1.71
C LEU A 26 1.96 6.01 2.66
N PRO A 27 2.09 6.77 3.76
CA PRO A 27 2.98 6.42 4.86
C PRO A 27 2.56 5.08 5.47
N VAL A 28 3.51 4.15 5.66
CA VAL A 28 3.17 2.79 6.11
C VAL A 28 2.46 2.74 7.47
N VAL A 29 2.71 3.73 8.33
CA VAL A 29 2.06 3.86 9.64
C VAL A 29 0.54 4.04 9.55
N LEU A 30 0.02 4.55 8.43
CA LEU A 30 -1.41 4.74 8.20
C LEU A 30 -2.07 3.54 7.53
N LEU A 31 -1.28 2.55 7.08
CA LEU A 31 -1.80 1.39 6.36
C LEU A 31 -2.81 0.58 7.20
N PRO A 32 -2.62 0.33 8.51
CA PRO A 32 -3.58 -0.42 9.30
C PRO A 32 -4.95 0.26 9.41
N ASP A 33 -4.99 1.59 9.55
CA ASP A 33 -6.24 2.36 9.66
C ASP A 33 -7.00 2.37 8.33
N LEU A 34 -6.27 2.54 7.23
CA LEU A 34 -6.84 2.42 5.89
C LEU A 34 -7.41 1.01 5.68
N ALA A 35 -6.63 -0.03 5.99
CA ALA A 35 -7.05 -1.42 5.81
C ALA A 35 -8.32 -1.73 6.61
N ARG A 36 -8.41 -1.33 7.89
CA ARG A 36 -9.65 -1.50 8.69
C ARG A 36 -10.86 -0.89 8.01
N THR A 37 -10.73 0.35 7.55
CA THR A 37 -11.83 1.07 6.88
C THR A 37 -12.29 0.37 5.59
N LEU A 38 -11.37 -0.26 4.87
CA LEU A 38 -11.65 -0.96 3.62
C LEU A 38 -12.20 -2.38 3.86
N ALA A 39 -11.72 -3.07 4.91
CA ALA A 39 -12.26 -4.37 5.33
C ALA A 39 -13.74 -4.26 5.67
N ASP A 40 -14.13 -3.25 6.45
CA ASP A 40 -15.54 -3.00 6.83
C ASP A 40 -16.46 -2.77 5.62
N ARG A 41 -15.88 -2.40 4.48
CA ARG A 41 -16.60 -2.12 3.23
C ARG A 41 -16.41 -3.21 2.16
N GLU A 42 -15.66 -4.26 2.49
CA GLU A 42 -15.28 -5.34 1.56
C GLU A 42 -14.59 -4.83 0.27
N ILE A 43 -13.79 -3.76 0.38
CA ILE A 43 -13.10 -3.14 -0.76
C ILE A 43 -11.68 -3.70 -0.90
N SER A 44 -11.38 -4.27 -2.07
CA SER A 44 -10.01 -4.63 -2.46
C SER A 44 -9.21 -3.38 -2.80
N ALA A 45 -7.96 -3.29 -2.33
CA ALA A 45 -7.13 -2.11 -2.52
C ALA A 45 -5.67 -2.43 -2.89
N ALA A 46 -5.07 -1.50 -3.63
CA ALA A 46 -3.65 -1.50 -3.94
C ALA A 46 -3.02 -0.23 -3.37
N VAL A 47 -2.07 -0.40 -2.46
CA VAL A 47 -1.41 0.72 -1.78
C VAL A 47 0.05 0.74 -2.17
N SER A 48 0.51 1.87 -2.68
CA SER A 48 1.94 2.07 -2.86
C SER A 48 2.54 2.81 -1.67
N ILE A 49 3.64 2.26 -1.16
CA ILE A 49 4.49 2.88 -0.14
C ILE A 49 5.73 3.41 -0.86
N ASP A 50 6.07 4.68 -0.67
CA ASP A 50 7.34 5.22 -1.18
C ASP A 50 8.45 4.96 -0.16
N VAL A 51 9.53 4.30 -0.57
CA VAL A 51 10.68 3.99 0.28
C VAL A 51 11.34 5.24 0.89
N ARG A 52 11.17 6.43 0.28
CA ARG A 52 11.64 7.69 0.86
C ARG A 52 10.87 8.10 2.11
N ASN A 53 9.65 7.60 2.26
CA ASN A 53 8.76 7.87 3.38
C ASN A 53 8.68 6.67 4.33
N MET A 54 9.60 5.70 4.19
CA MET A 54 9.68 4.58 5.12
C MET A 54 10.15 5.06 6.50
N PRO A 55 9.66 4.43 7.57
CA PRO A 55 10.12 4.73 8.92
C PRO A 55 11.60 4.39 9.08
N GLU A 56 12.28 5.10 9.98
CA GLU A 56 13.70 4.87 10.28
C GLU A 56 13.94 3.49 10.93
N SER A 57 13.00 3.03 11.76
CA SER A 57 13.05 1.69 12.36
C SER A 57 12.26 0.67 11.51
N PRO A 58 12.86 -0.46 11.13
CA PRO A 58 12.15 -1.59 10.51
C PRO A 58 10.99 -2.13 11.35
N GLU A 59 11.08 -2.03 12.67
CA GLU A 59 10.06 -2.52 13.61
C GLU A 59 8.71 -1.84 13.37
N ILE A 60 8.73 -0.56 12.96
CA ILE A 60 7.50 0.20 12.65
C ILE A 60 6.80 -0.39 11.42
N PHE A 61 7.57 -0.81 10.41
CA PHE A 61 7.03 -1.48 9.23
C PHE A 61 6.44 -2.84 9.61
N GLU A 62 7.17 -3.65 10.38
CA GLU A 62 6.71 -4.96 10.85
C GLU A 62 5.43 -4.86 11.68
N GLN A 63 5.36 -3.86 12.57
CA GLN A 63 4.19 -3.59 13.38
C GLN A 63 2.99 -3.15 12.52
N ALA A 64 3.22 -2.31 11.50
CA ALA A 64 2.15 -1.94 10.57
C ALA A 64 1.62 -3.16 9.79
N MET A 65 2.50 -4.05 9.32
CA MET A 65 2.06 -5.28 8.63
C MET A 65 1.32 -6.23 9.57
N SER A 66 1.76 -6.37 10.82
CA SER A 66 1.15 -7.26 11.81
C SER A 66 -0.21 -6.75 12.31
N ASN A 67 -0.47 -5.45 12.18
CA ASN A 67 -1.73 -4.81 12.56
C ASN A 67 -2.77 -4.75 11.44
N LEU A 68 -2.50 -5.37 10.28
CA LEU A 68 -3.49 -5.49 9.22
C LEU A 68 -4.64 -6.41 9.64
N PRO A 69 -5.89 -6.12 9.25
CA PRO A 69 -7.00 -7.03 9.49
C PRO A 69 -6.80 -8.38 8.79
N ASP A 70 -7.22 -9.47 9.44
CA ASP A 70 -7.15 -10.84 8.89
C ASP A 70 -7.90 -11.00 7.54
N ALA A 71 -8.82 -10.08 7.24
CA ALA A 71 -9.52 -10.01 5.95
C ALA A 71 -8.58 -9.75 4.76
N PHE A 72 -7.39 -9.20 5.01
CA PHE A 72 -6.39 -8.95 3.98
C PHE A 72 -5.29 -10.01 3.99
N SER A 73 -4.97 -10.52 2.80
CA SER A 73 -3.73 -11.25 2.55
C SER A 73 -2.78 -10.33 1.77
N PRO A 74 -1.86 -9.62 2.45
CA PRO A 74 -1.01 -8.65 1.79
C PRO A 74 -0.04 -9.33 0.82
N GLN A 75 0.03 -8.81 -0.40
CA GLN A 75 1.06 -9.16 -1.38
C GLN A 75 2.00 -7.98 -1.56
N LEU A 76 3.29 -8.19 -1.29
CA LEU A 76 4.31 -7.14 -1.41
C LEU A 76 5.02 -7.28 -2.76
N LEU A 77 4.92 -6.24 -3.59
CA LEU A 77 5.60 -6.14 -4.88
C LEU A 77 6.62 -5.00 -4.83
N PHE A 78 7.86 -5.30 -5.17
CA PHE A 78 8.92 -4.29 -5.31
C PHE A 78 9.03 -3.86 -6.77
N LEU A 79 9.10 -2.55 -6.98
CA LEU A 79 9.24 -1.91 -8.29
C LEU A 79 10.49 -1.02 -8.26
N ASP A 80 11.34 -1.14 -9.28
CA ASP A 80 12.70 -0.57 -9.36
C ASP A 80 12.74 0.96 -9.58
#